data_AF-A0A662T9P7-F1
#
_entry.id   AF-A0A662T9P7-F1
#
_cell.length_a   1.000
_cell.length_b   1.000
_cell.length_c   1.000
_cell.angle_alpha   90.00
_cell.angle_beta   90.00
_cell.angle_gamma   90.00
#
_symmetry.space_group_name_H-M   'P 1'
#
loop_
_entity.id
_entity.type
_entity.pdbx_description
1 polymer ?
#
loop_
_entity_poly.entity_id
_entity_poly.type
_entity_poly.pdbx_seq_one_letter_code
_entity_poly.pdbx_strand_id
1 'polypeptide(L)'
;VEVRDDTLILTRKSRVRGIRRFADAGKFATLLGLQRSEGLKDGTRVRFSNVEPILHRMFLEPLRELGINDFRVHAYYCYCQRCGLKKLRDAIDEFEKVTQLKVRRVYVNKHAHRPVFQVDVNDRIVAMLLLRAEELLRKLAVKGLLPRRIVGKYLLGVLEGDGNIELRLKKSIDSDCEKADGLFLRISEKDAEAAADLKEIFRRYFGIQLHSYGYDHMGSINLRRALTLLEDGIIPLRHRDKVVKRVMLAFRRKGLPWILLQLADSFRDRWFTAREASKVLGKRCNHVREKLAKLEEEGLLTSIKCKFSLNRKGTPIRRIYRLTERAMQIARLLSSFPPLNTFSLFEKFLLAVTFLLG
;
A
#
# COMPACT_ATOMS: atom_id res chain seq x y z
N VAL A 1 23.18 -13.59 -3.18
CA VAL A 1 22.30 -12.54 -3.73
C VAL A 1 22.78 -11.24 -3.13
N GLU A 2 23.24 -10.32 -3.97
CA GLU A 2 23.64 -8.96 -3.59
C GLU A 2 22.67 -8.01 -4.29
N VAL A 3 22.17 -6.99 -3.59
CA VAL A 3 21.33 -5.96 -4.19
C VAL A 3 22.17 -4.69 -4.26
N ARG A 4 22.35 -4.14 -5.47
CA ARG A 4 22.99 -2.84 -5.69
C ARG A 4 21.98 -1.94 -6.40
N ASP A 5 21.57 -0.88 -5.73
CA ASP A 5 20.54 0.05 -6.19
C ASP A 5 19.23 -0.67 -6.58
N ASP A 6 18.93 -0.75 -7.88
CA ASP A 6 17.76 -1.41 -8.45
C ASP A 6 18.09 -2.78 -9.10
N THR A 7 19.33 -3.29 -8.98
CA THR A 7 19.77 -4.53 -9.61
C THR A 7 20.08 -5.63 -8.59
N LEU A 8 19.55 -6.83 -8.84
CA LEU A 8 19.84 -8.02 -8.06
C LEU A 8 20.91 -8.86 -8.76
N ILE A 9 22.01 -9.12 -8.04
CA ILE A 9 23.17 -9.87 -8.51
C ILE A 9 23.19 -11.24 -7.83
N LEU A 10 23.09 -12.32 -8.61
CA LEU A 10 23.30 -13.67 -8.12
C LEU A 10 24.81 -13.96 -8.00
N THR A 11 25.38 -13.67 -6.82
CA THR A 11 26.85 -13.55 -6.58
C THR A 11 27.68 -14.84 -6.53
N ARG A 12 27.08 -16.04 -6.45
CA ARG A 12 27.86 -17.27 -6.67
C ARG A 12 27.71 -17.67 -8.12
N LYS A 13 28.79 -18.18 -8.74
CA LYS A 13 28.74 -18.95 -10.00
C LYS A 13 27.66 -20.03 -9.85
N SER A 14 26.40 -19.72 -10.10
CA SER A 14 25.36 -20.72 -10.27
C SER A 14 25.77 -21.44 -11.55
N ARG A 15 26.31 -22.64 -11.40
CA ARG A 15 26.52 -23.59 -12.51
C ARG A 15 25.19 -24.05 -13.12
N VAL A 16 24.07 -23.44 -12.73
CA VAL A 16 22.75 -23.63 -13.34
C VAL A 16 22.80 -22.94 -14.71
N ARG A 17 23.21 -23.71 -15.73
CA ARG A 17 23.29 -23.27 -17.13
C ARG A 17 21.99 -22.58 -17.52
N GLY A 18 22.08 -21.36 -18.04
CA GLY A 18 20.94 -20.63 -18.63
C GLY A 18 20.29 -19.56 -17.75
N ILE A 19 20.59 -19.47 -16.45
CA ILE A 19 20.01 -18.42 -15.60
C ILE A 19 20.83 -17.12 -15.70
N ARG A 20 20.19 -16.02 -16.11
CA ARG A 20 20.84 -14.70 -16.16
C ARG A 20 21.19 -14.21 -14.74
N ARG A 21 22.35 -13.57 -14.60
CA ARG A 21 22.90 -13.13 -13.30
C ARG A 21 22.32 -11.84 -12.77
N PHE A 22 21.72 -11.04 -13.65
CA PHE A 22 21.19 -9.72 -13.36
C PHE A 22 19.70 -9.73 -13.70
N ALA A 23 18.89 -9.31 -12.74
CA ALA A 23 17.47 -9.06 -12.91
C ALA A 23 17.12 -7.76 -12.18
N ASP A 24 16.04 -7.11 -12.63
CA ASP A 24 15.47 -5.97 -11.92
C ASP A 24 15.08 -6.42 -10.50
N ALA A 25 15.66 -5.76 -9.50
CA ALA A 25 15.49 -6.15 -8.10
C ALA A 25 14.06 -5.97 -7.62
N GLY A 26 13.34 -4.97 -8.13
CA GLY A 26 11.94 -4.71 -7.79
C GLY A 26 11.02 -5.79 -8.35
N LYS A 27 11.16 -6.12 -9.64
CA LYS A 27 10.42 -7.21 -10.30
C LYS A 27 10.70 -8.56 -9.63
N PHE A 28 11.96 -8.86 -9.33
CA PHE A 28 12.32 -10.09 -8.64
C PHE A 28 11.78 -10.13 -7.21
N ALA A 29 11.82 -9.02 -6.46
CA ALA A 29 11.22 -8.95 -5.14
C ALA A 29 9.71 -9.21 -5.19
N THR A 30 8.99 -8.62 -6.15
CA THR A 30 7.57 -8.88 -6.36
C THR A 30 7.30 -10.35 -6.72
N LEU A 31 8.10 -10.97 -7.60
CA LEU A 31 8.04 -12.41 -7.88
C LEU A 31 8.17 -13.25 -6.60
N LEU A 32 9.16 -12.96 -5.75
CA LEU A 32 9.36 -13.69 -4.50
C LEU A 32 8.18 -13.50 -3.53
N GLY A 33 7.58 -12.32 -3.51
CA GLY A 33 6.36 -12.05 -2.74
C GLY A 33 5.18 -12.91 -3.22
N LEU A 34 4.95 -12.96 -4.54
CA LEU A 34 3.90 -13.79 -5.16
C LEU A 34 4.15 -15.29 -4.95
N GLN A 35 5.41 -15.73 -5.02
CA GLN A 35 5.82 -17.09 -4.70
C GLN A 35 5.53 -17.43 -3.22
N ARG A 36 5.66 -16.48 -2.31
CA ARG A 36 5.34 -16.68 -0.89
C ARG A 36 3.83 -16.78 -0.65
N SER A 37 3.03 -15.98 -1.33
CA SER A 37 1.58 -15.92 -1.10
C SER A 37 0.85 -17.12 -1.71
N GLU A 38 1.11 -17.43 -2.98
CA GLU A 38 0.37 -18.43 -3.77
C GLU A 38 1.24 -19.55 -4.33
N GLY A 39 2.57 -19.43 -4.20
CA GLY A 39 3.50 -20.39 -4.77
C GLY A 39 3.54 -21.71 -4.01
N LEU A 40 3.82 -22.80 -4.73
CA LEU A 40 4.14 -24.08 -4.09
C LEU A 40 5.45 -24.00 -3.32
N LYS A 41 5.43 -24.40 -2.03
CA LYS A 41 6.55 -24.22 -1.08
C LYS A 41 7.40 -25.48 -0.84
N ASP A 42 7.13 -26.57 -1.55
CA ASP A 42 7.80 -27.87 -1.33
C ASP A 42 9.16 -28.02 -2.05
N GLY A 43 9.50 -27.08 -2.94
CA GLY A 43 10.75 -27.08 -3.69
C GLY A 43 10.83 -28.12 -4.81
N THR A 44 9.74 -28.80 -5.14
CA THR A 44 9.71 -29.82 -6.21
C THR A 44 9.65 -29.20 -7.59
N ARG A 45 8.87 -28.12 -7.74
CA ARG A 45 8.67 -27.34 -8.96
C ARG A 45 8.21 -25.94 -8.61
N VAL A 46 8.33 -25.02 -9.55
CA VAL A 46 7.67 -23.71 -9.42
C VAL A 46 6.23 -23.87 -9.89
N ARG A 47 5.30 -23.50 -9.03
CA ARG A 47 3.88 -23.46 -9.34
C ARG A 47 3.29 -22.20 -8.77
N PHE A 48 2.55 -21.47 -9.58
CA PHE A 48 1.78 -20.31 -9.17
C PHE A 48 0.35 -20.44 -9.67
N SER A 49 -0.61 -20.27 -8.75
CA SER A 49 -2.03 -20.42 -9.03
C SER A 49 -2.76 -19.14 -8.64
N ASN A 50 -3.50 -18.54 -9.57
CA ASN A 50 -4.30 -17.35 -9.28
C ASN A 50 -5.41 -17.17 -10.33
N VAL A 51 -6.46 -16.43 -9.97
CA VAL A 51 -7.56 -16.07 -10.87
C VAL A 51 -7.24 -14.86 -11.76
N GLU A 52 -6.33 -13.97 -11.35
CA GLU A 52 -6.06 -12.71 -12.05
C GLU A 52 -4.90 -12.82 -13.05
N PRO A 53 -5.14 -12.63 -14.37
CA PRO A 53 -4.09 -12.72 -15.40
C PRO A 53 -2.89 -11.77 -15.18
N ILE A 54 -3.14 -10.59 -14.61
CA ILE A 54 -2.09 -9.60 -14.37
C ILE A 54 -1.04 -10.09 -13.37
N LEU A 55 -1.45 -10.85 -12.34
CA LEU A 55 -0.53 -11.42 -11.37
C LEU A 55 0.33 -12.53 -11.99
N HIS A 56 -0.23 -13.31 -12.92
CA HIS A 56 0.54 -14.26 -13.71
C HIS A 56 1.59 -13.57 -14.58
N ARG A 57 1.25 -12.44 -15.21
CA ARG A 57 2.22 -11.64 -15.96
C ARG A 57 3.35 -11.14 -15.04
N MET A 58 3.02 -10.58 -13.88
CA MET A 58 4.00 -10.13 -12.88
C MET A 58 4.88 -11.28 -12.35
N PHE A 59 4.37 -12.51 -12.31
CA PHE A 59 5.12 -13.70 -11.95
C PHE A 59 6.02 -14.21 -13.09
N LEU A 60 5.56 -14.14 -14.34
CA LEU A 60 6.25 -14.70 -15.50
C LEU A 60 7.37 -13.81 -16.03
N GLU A 61 7.15 -12.49 -16.11
CA GLU A 61 8.14 -11.55 -16.67
C GLU A 61 9.52 -11.65 -16.00
N PRO A 62 9.63 -11.67 -14.65
CA PRO A 62 10.94 -11.75 -13.99
C PRO A 62 11.60 -13.13 -14.20
N LEU A 63 10.82 -14.21 -14.35
CA LEU A 63 11.35 -15.53 -14.69
C LEU A 63 11.91 -15.57 -16.13
N ARG A 64 11.23 -14.92 -17.09
CA ARG A 64 11.73 -14.75 -18.46
C ARG A 64 13.02 -13.93 -18.50
N GLU A 65 13.10 -12.86 -17.70
CA GLU A 65 14.33 -12.07 -17.54
C GLU A 65 15.49 -12.92 -17.00
N LEU A 66 15.19 -13.87 -16.11
CA LEU A 66 16.16 -14.85 -15.63
C LEU A 66 16.50 -15.94 -16.66
N GLY A 67 15.88 -15.96 -17.85
CA GLY A 67 16.12 -16.96 -18.90
C GLY A 67 15.23 -18.21 -18.80
N ILE A 68 14.26 -18.23 -17.88
CA ILE A 68 13.33 -19.35 -17.69
C ILE A 68 12.12 -19.10 -18.60
N ASN A 69 11.93 -19.96 -19.60
CA ASN A 69 10.88 -19.77 -20.62
C ASN A 69 9.96 -20.98 -20.83
N ASP A 70 10.26 -22.15 -20.25
CA ASP A 70 9.41 -23.34 -20.36
C ASP A 70 8.29 -23.33 -19.31
N PHE A 71 7.19 -22.67 -19.67
CA PHE A 71 5.99 -22.59 -18.85
C PHE A 71 4.91 -23.53 -19.35
N ARG A 72 4.25 -24.24 -18.42
CA ARG A 72 3.05 -25.02 -18.68
C ARG A 72 1.87 -24.38 -17.97
N VAL A 73 0.81 -24.10 -18.72
CA VAL A 73 -0.38 -23.46 -18.17
C VAL A 73 -1.57 -24.42 -18.22
N HIS A 74 -2.26 -24.52 -17.09
CA HIS A 74 -3.50 -25.25 -16.93
C HIS A 74 -4.56 -24.33 -16.32
N ALA A 75 -5.82 -24.52 -16.70
CA ALA A 75 -6.95 -23.83 -16.10
C ALA A 75 -7.81 -24.80 -15.30
N TYR A 76 -8.37 -24.35 -14.18
CA TYR A 76 -9.33 -25.09 -13.37
C TYR A 76 -10.64 -24.34 -13.35
N TYR A 77 -11.75 -25.03 -13.66
CA TYR A 77 -13.04 -24.38 -13.80
C TYR A 77 -14.22 -25.27 -13.40
N CYS A 78 -15.27 -24.64 -12.86
CA CYS A 78 -16.54 -25.26 -12.54
C CYS A 78 -17.50 -25.14 -13.73
N TYR A 79 -18.03 -26.25 -14.21
CA TYR A 79 -19.01 -26.28 -15.31
C TYR A 79 -20.46 -26.27 -14.82
N CYS A 80 -20.75 -25.69 -13.64
CA CYS A 80 -22.13 -25.60 -13.17
C CYS A 80 -22.97 -24.67 -14.06
N GLN A 81 -24.31 -24.80 -13.97
CA GLN A 81 -25.26 -24.02 -14.78
C GLN A 81 -25.03 -22.49 -14.72
N ARG A 82 -24.48 -21.97 -13.61
CA ARG A 82 -24.19 -20.54 -13.42
C ARG A 82 -22.87 -20.07 -14.04
N CYS A 83 -21.97 -20.99 -14.35
CA CYS A 83 -20.60 -20.71 -14.77
C CYS A 83 -20.50 -20.61 -16.30
N GLY A 84 -20.98 -21.62 -17.04
CA GLY A 84 -21.11 -21.55 -18.51
C GLY A 84 -19.79 -21.46 -19.28
N LEU A 85 -19.80 -21.95 -20.53
CA LEU A 85 -18.58 -22.03 -21.35
C LEU A 85 -18.02 -20.68 -21.80
N LYS A 86 -18.88 -19.68 -21.98
CA LYS A 86 -18.48 -18.35 -22.46
C LYS A 86 -17.52 -17.67 -21.48
N LYS A 87 -17.83 -17.69 -20.18
CA LYS A 87 -16.96 -17.09 -19.14
C LYS A 87 -15.57 -17.72 -19.12
N LEU A 88 -15.48 -19.02 -19.34
CA LEU A 88 -14.18 -19.72 -19.44
C LEU A 88 -13.39 -19.28 -20.67
N ARG A 89 -14.03 -19.21 -21.84
CA ARG A 89 -13.38 -18.78 -23.09
C ARG A 89 -12.86 -17.35 -22.97
N ASP A 90 -13.71 -16.42 -22.54
CA ASP A 90 -13.35 -15.00 -22.38
C ASP A 90 -12.15 -14.85 -21.43
N ALA A 91 -12.14 -15.60 -20.32
CA ALA A 91 -11.03 -15.56 -19.36
C ALA A 91 -9.74 -16.19 -19.91
N ILE A 92 -9.83 -17.28 -20.68
CA ILE A 92 -8.67 -17.88 -21.36
C ILE A 92 -8.11 -16.86 -22.35
N ASP A 93 -8.93 -16.27 -23.21
CA ASP A 93 -8.49 -15.30 -24.21
C ASP A 93 -7.80 -14.09 -23.56
N GLU A 94 -8.36 -13.57 -22.46
CA GLU A 94 -7.73 -12.52 -21.66
C GLU A 94 -6.39 -12.98 -21.07
N PHE A 95 -6.35 -14.17 -20.48
CA PHE A 95 -5.12 -14.73 -19.92
C PHE A 95 -4.02 -14.88 -20.96
N GLU A 96 -4.32 -15.48 -22.11
CA GLU A 96 -3.35 -15.69 -23.19
C GLU A 96 -2.87 -14.36 -23.77
N LYS A 97 -3.77 -13.38 -23.89
CA LYS A 97 -3.42 -12.02 -24.33
C LYS A 97 -2.46 -11.32 -23.36
N VAL A 98 -2.73 -11.40 -22.06
CA VAL A 98 -1.96 -10.69 -21.02
C VAL A 98 -0.60 -11.37 -20.78
N THR A 99 -0.56 -12.71 -20.78
CA THR A 99 0.64 -13.48 -20.41
C THR A 99 1.47 -13.94 -21.61
N GLN A 100 0.89 -13.93 -22.82
CA GLN A 100 1.47 -14.51 -24.03
C GLN A 100 1.76 -16.03 -23.91
N LEU A 101 1.02 -16.73 -23.05
CA LEU A 101 1.11 -18.18 -22.89
C LEU A 101 -0.20 -18.85 -23.28
N LYS A 102 -0.12 -20.02 -23.93
CA LYS A 102 -1.29 -20.83 -24.29
C LYS A 102 -1.74 -21.73 -23.13
N VAL A 103 -3.05 -21.78 -22.87
CA VAL A 103 -3.63 -22.70 -21.89
C VAL A 103 -3.69 -24.09 -22.51
N ARG A 104 -2.95 -25.06 -21.95
CA ARG A 104 -2.82 -26.39 -22.57
C ARG A 104 -4.00 -27.29 -22.28
N ARG A 105 -4.53 -27.23 -21.06
CA ARG A 105 -5.63 -28.10 -20.60
C ARG A 105 -6.50 -27.36 -19.61
N VAL A 106 -7.80 -27.69 -19.63
CA VAL A 106 -8.76 -27.27 -18.62
C VAL A 106 -9.17 -28.48 -17.81
N TYR A 107 -9.12 -28.36 -16.48
CA TYR A 107 -9.53 -29.37 -15.53
C TYR A 107 -10.81 -28.95 -14.82
N VAL A 108 -11.67 -29.93 -14.53
CA VAL A 108 -12.90 -29.68 -13.79
C VAL A 108 -12.57 -29.51 -12.30
N ASN A 109 -12.97 -28.38 -11.73
CA ASN A 109 -12.92 -28.15 -10.29
C ASN A 109 -14.25 -27.54 -9.83
N LYS A 110 -14.99 -28.27 -8.98
CA LYS A 110 -16.33 -27.86 -8.52
C LYS A 110 -16.35 -26.54 -7.75
N HIS A 111 -15.22 -26.15 -7.15
CA HIS A 111 -15.09 -24.92 -6.34
C HIS A 111 -14.62 -23.72 -7.17
N ALA A 112 -14.11 -23.93 -8.38
CA ALA A 112 -13.55 -22.88 -9.23
C ALA A 112 -14.64 -22.20 -10.09
N HIS A 113 -15.55 -21.47 -9.45
CA HIS A 113 -16.62 -20.74 -10.16
C HIS A 113 -16.10 -19.61 -11.06
N ARG A 114 -14.89 -19.12 -10.78
CA ARG A 114 -14.05 -18.32 -11.68
C ARG A 114 -12.88 -19.20 -12.15
N PRO A 115 -12.44 -19.09 -13.41
CA PRO A 115 -11.27 -19.82 -13.88
C PRO A 115 -10.05 -19.50 -13.03
N VAL A 116 -9.42 -20.53 -12.48
CA VAL A 116 -8.14 -20.42 -11.78
C VAL A 116 -7.07 -20.90 -12.74
N PHE A 117 -6.09 -20.05 -13.05
CA PHE A 117 -4.96 -20.42 -13.89
C PHE A 117 -3.81 -20.89 -13.01
N GLN A 118 -3.17 -21.97 -13.42
CA GLN A 118 -1.99 -22.53 -12.80
C GLN A 118 -0.86 -22.54 -13.81
N VAL A 119 0.22 -21.84 -13.48
CA VAL A 119 1.47 -21.81 -14.22
C VAL A 119 2.47 -22.72 -13.50
N ASP A 120 3.03 -23.68 -14.23
CA ASP A 120 4.04 -24.61 -13.75
C ASP A 120 5.36 -24.42 -14.52
N VAL A 121 6.48 -24.36 -13.80
CA VAL A 121 7.83 -24.59 -14.33
C VAL A 121 8.36 -25.85 -13.66
N ASN A 122 8.52 -26.91 -14.45
CA ASN A 122 8.95 -28.22 -13.96
C ASN A 122 10.47 -28.29 -13.80
N ASP A 123 11.03 -27.36 -13.01
CA ASP A 123 12.45 -27.28 -12.70
C ASP A 123 12.64 -27.17 -11.18
N ARG A 124 13.17 -28.25 -10.60
CA ARG A 124 13.45 -28.36 -9.15
C ARG A 124 14.53 -27.38 -8.71
N ILE A 125 15.53 -27.12 -9.54
CA ILE A 125 16.64 -26.22 -9.21
C ILE A 125 16.12 -24.80 -9.11
N VAL A 126 15.30 -24.37 -10.07
CA VAL A 126 14.63 -23.06 -10.03
C VAL A 126 13.75 -22.94 -8.79
N ALA A 127 12.96 -23.98 -8.47
CA ALA A 127 12.10 -23.99 -7.30
C ALA A 127 12.88 -23.78 -5.99
N MET A 128 13.95 -24.56 -5.77
CA MET A 128 14.81 -24.42 -4.60
C MET A 128 15.50 -23.05 -4.56
N LEU A 129 15.91 -22.53 -5.72
CA LEU A 129 16.55 -21.21 -5.83
C LEU A 129 15.59 -20.09 -5.42
N LEU A 130 14.34 -20.11 -5.90
CA LEU A 130 13.34 -19.10 -5.54
C LEU A 130 13.00 -19.17 -4.05
N LEU A 131 12.83 -20.37 -3.48
CA LEU A 131 12.58 -20.53 -2.04
C LEU A 131 13.73 -19.98 -1.20
N ARG A 132 14.98 -20.31 -1.55
CA ARG A 132 16.15 -19.82 -0.82
C ARG A 132 16.35 -18.31 -0.99
N ALA A 133 16.04 -17.77 -2.17
CA ALA A 133 16.10 -16.34 -2.44
C ALA A 133 15.03 -15.58 -1.65
N GLU A 134 13.81 -16.10 -1.56
CA GLU A 134 12.73 -15.56 -0.74
C GLU A 134 13.12 -15.50 0.73
N GLU A 135 13.58 -16.62 1.29
CA GLU A 135 14.02 -16.71 2.68
C GLU A 135 15.16 -15.71 2.97
N LEU A 136 16.16 -15.65 2.08
CA LEU A 136 17.27 -14.72 2.24
C LEU A 136 16.81 -13.26 2.18
N LEU A 137 15.96 -12.90 1.22
CA LEU A 137 15.40 -11.54 1.10
C LEU A 137 14.66 -11.16 2.38
N ARG A 138 13.79 -12.05 2.88
CA ARG A 138 13.03 -11.85 4.11
C ARG A 138 13.96 -11.65 5.32
N LYS A 139 15.00 -12.49 5.48
CA LYS A 139 15.97 -12.35 6.57
C LYS A 139 16.80 -11.07 6.49
N LEU A 140 17.18 -10.64 5.29
CA LEU A 140 17.88 -9.37 5.08
C LEU A 140 16.96 -8.17 5.36
N ALA A 141 15.69 -8.25 4.96
CA ALA A 141 14.69 -7.24 5.27
C ALA A 141 14.52 -7.08 6.79
N VAL A 142 14.35 -8.18 7.53
CA VAL A 142 14.27 -8.19 9.01
C VAL A 142 15.45 -7.46 9.66
N LYS A 143 16.66 -7.65 9.13
CA LYS A 143 17.88 -6.99 9.64
C LYS A 143 17.97 -5.50 9.26
N GLY A 144 17.09 -4.99 8.40
CA GLY A 144 17.14 -3.62 7.88
C GLY A 144 18.21 -3.40 6.80
N LEU A 145 18.67 -4.47 6.15
CA LEU A 145 19.78 -4.44 5.19
C LEU A 145 19.33 -4.26 3.74
N LEU A 146 18.03 -4.09 3.49
CA LEU A 146 17.48 -3.91 2.15
C LEU A 146 16.87 -2.51 1.99
N PRO A 147 16.98 -1.90 0.80
CA PRO A 147 16.28 -0.66 0.51
C PRO A 147 14.77 -0.82 0.70
N ARG A 148 14.15 0.18 1.33
CA ARG A 148 12.71 0.22 1.58
C ARG A 148 11.87 -0.03 0.32
N ARG A 149 12.30 0.52 -0.82
CA ARG A 149 11.63 0.33 -2.12
C ARG A 149 11.55 -1.14 -2.53
N ILE A 150 12.62 -1.90 -2.33
CA ILE A 150 12.69 -3.35 -2.64
C ILE A 150 11.80 -4.13 -1.69
N VAL A 151 11.85 -3.80 -0.40
CA VAL A 151 10.96 -4.42 0.62
C VAL A 151 9.50 -4.14 0.30
N GLY A 152 9.17 -2.92 -0.13
CA GLY A 152 7.82 -2.56 -0.57
C GLY A 152 7.35 -3.40 -1.76
N LYS A 153 8.21 -3.65 -2.76
CA LYS A 153 7.90 -4.53 -3.89
C LYS A 153 7.67 -5.98 -3.51
N TYR A 154 8.44 -6.50 -2.54
CA TYR A 154 8.20 -7.82 -1.97
C TYR A 154 6.85 -7.89 -1.24
N LEU A 155 6.58 -6.94 -0.34
CA LEU A 155 5.31 -6.90 0.40
C LEU A 155 4.10 -6.70 -0.51
N LEU A 156 4.23 -5.92 -1.58
CA LEU A 156 3.20 -5.82 -2.62
C LEU A 156 2.90 -7.21 -3.19
N GLY A 157 3.93 -7.96 -3.61
CA GLY A 157 3.74 -9.33 -4.11
C GLY A 157 3.04 -10.24 -3.11
N VAL A 158 3.41 -10.16 -1.83
CA VAL A 158 2.77 -10.97 -0.77
C VAL A 158 1.30 -10.58 -0.57
N LEU A 159 0.98 -9.29 -0.62
CA LEU A 159 -0.38 -8.76 -0.41
C LEU A 159 -1.28 -8.88 -1.64
N GLU A 160 -0.71 -8.92 -2.85
CA GLU A 160 -1.46 -9.15 -4.08
C GLU A 160 -1.97 -10.59 -4.19
N GLY A 161 -1.28 -11.55 -3.57
CA GLY A 161 -1.84 -12.89 -3.40
C GLY A 161 -3.16 -12.88 -2.62
N ASP A 162 -3.95 -13.93 -2.82
CA ASP A 162 -5.13 -14.27 -2.02
C ASP A 162 -4.75 -15.02 -0.73
N GLY A 163 -3.46 -15.34 -0.57
CA GLY A 163 -2.90 -16.14 0.51
C GLY A 163 -2.80 -15.43 1.87
N ASN A 164 -1.75 -15.80 2.60
CA ASN A 164 -1.64 -15.66 4.05
C ASN A 164 -1.58 -14.24 4.61
N ILE A 165 -1.61 -13.18 3.81
CA ILE A 165 -1.66 -11.80 4.32
C ILE A 165 -2.78 -11.04 3.64
N GLU A 166 -3.67 -10.47 4.45
CA GLU A 166 -4.84 -9.75 3.97
C GLU A 166 -4.87 -8.32 4.51
N LEU A 167 -5.16 -7.39 3.62
CA LEU A 167 -5.42 -6.00 3.94
C LEU A 167 -6.94 -5.77 3.94
N ARG A 168 -7.56 -5.80 5.13
CA ARG A 168 -9.01 -5.68 5.30
C ARG A 168 -9.43 -4.23 5.46
N LEU A 169 -10.54 -3.91 4.80
CA LEU A 169 -11.25 -2.63 4.93
C LEU A 169 -12.56 -2.83 5.73
N LYS A 170 -12.57 -2.61 7.04
CA LYS A 170 -13.81 -2.68 7.86
C LYS A 170 -14.78 -1.58 7.42
N LYS A 171 -16.07 -1.89 7.26
CA LYS A 171 -17.13 -0.86 7.06
C LYS A 171 -17.27 -0.07 8.36
N SER A 172 -17.23 1.26 8.31
CA SER A 172 -17.67 2.05 9.47
C SER A 172 -19.19 1.89 9.55
N ILE A 173 -19.67 1.43 10.69
CA ILE A 173 -21.11 1.31 10.95
C ILE A 173 -21.69 2.69 11.30
N ASP A 174 -20.85 3.64 11.73
CA ASP A 174 -21.27 4.98 12.10
C ASP A 174 -20.69 6.05 11.17
N SER A 175 -21.51 7.06 10.88
CA SER A 175 -21.20 8.27 10.12
C SER A 175 -20.15 9.17 10.80
N ASP A 176 -19.72 8.84 12.03
CA ASP A 176 -18.73 9.56 12.82
C ASP A 176 -17.36 8.87 12.81
N CYS A 177 -16.67 8.92 11.67
CA CYS A 177 -15.32 8.37 11.53
C CYS A 177 -14.28 9.44 11.92
N GLU A 178 -13.94 9.53 13.21
CA GLU A 178 -12.86 10.41 13.71
C GLU A 178 -11.45 9.85 13.54
N LYS A 179 -11.32 8.58 13.16
CA LYS A 179 -10.05 7.92 12.83
C LYS A 179 -10.14 7.50 11.35
N ALA A 180 -9.01 7.20 10.71
CA ALA A 180 -9.04 6.31 9.55
C ALA A 180 -9.39 4.89 10.04
N ASP A 181 -10.58 4.75 10.63
CA ASP A 181 -11.09 3.47 11.08
C ASP A 181 -11.29 2.60 9.85
N GLY A 182 -10.64 1.44 9.88
CA GLY A 182 -11.00 0.35 9.02
C GLY A 182 -9.90 -0.25 8.16
N LEU A 183 -8.65 0.24 8.14
CA LEU A 183 -7.57 -0.49 7.47
C LEU A 183 -6.85 -1.41 8.47
N PHE A 184 -7.00 -2.71 8.27
CA PHE A 184 -6.38 -3.73 9.11
C PHE A 184 -5.47 -4.60 8.26
N LEU A 185 -4.27 -4.85 8.78
CA LEU A 185 -3.39 -5.87 8.25
C LEU A 185 -3.58 -7.12 9.08
N ARG A 186 -3.83 -8.25 8.41
CA ARG A 186 -3.90 -9.58 9.03
C ARG A 186 -2.88 -10.48 8.34
N ILE A 187 -2.06 -11.17 9.12
CA ILE A 187 -1.18 -12.26 8.66
C ILE A 187 -1.72 -13.56 9.25
N SER A 188 -2.11 -14.49 8.40
CA SER A 188 -2.52 -15.86 8.70
C SER A 188 -1.52 -16.83 8.04
N GLU A 189 -0.28 -16.81 8.52
CA GLU A 189 0.81 -17.62 7.98
C GLU A 189 1.09 -18.81 8.91
N LYS A 190 1.10 -20.03 8.35
CA LYS A 190 1.29 -21.28 9.12
C LYS A 190 2.75 -21.49 9.51
N ASP A 191 3.66 -21.02 8.67
CA ASP A 191 5.10 -21.04 8.92
C ASP A 191 5.44 -19.94 9.94
N ALA A 192 5.66 -20.35 11.19
CA ALA A 192 5.89 -19.44 12.32
C ALA A 192 7.11 -18.53 12.11
N GLU A 193 8.16 -19.02 11.45
CA GLU A 193 9.36 -18.23 11.19
C GLU A 193 9.08 -17.14 10.16
N ALA A 194 8.38 -17.47 9.08
CA ALA A 194 7.95 -16.47 8.10
C ALA A 194 6.97 -15.46 8.69
N ALA A 195 6.03 -15.90 9.52
CA ALA A 195 5.10 -15.02 10.21
C ALA A 195 5.83 -14.01 11.10
N ALA A 196 6.80 -14.48 11.89
CA ALA A 196 7.63 -13.63 12.76
C ALA A 196 8.44 -12.61 11.96
N ASP A 197 9.08 -13.04 10.87
CA ASP A 197 9.86 -12.17 10.01
C ASP A 197 8.99 -11.11 9.33
N LEU A 198 7.82 -11.48 8.78
CA LEU A 198 6.89 -10.55 8.16
C LEU A 198 6.40 -9.49 9.17
N LYS A 199 6.08 -9.91 10.40
CA LYS A 199 5.73 -9.00 11.49
C LYS A 199 6.85 -8.01 11.79
N GLU A 200 8.09 -8.47 11.84
CA GLU A 200 9.25 -7.60 12.05
C GLU A 200 9.50 -6.65 10.87
N ILE A 201 9.32 -7.10 9.63
CA ILE A 201 9.42 -6.25 8.43
C ILE A 201 8.37 -5.13 8.49
N PHE A 202 7.10 -5.45 8.77
CA PHE A 202 6.03 -4.43 8.89
C PHE A 202 6.30 -3.44 10.02
N ARG A 203 6.82 -3.91 11.16
CA ARG A 203 7.21 -3.05 12.28
C ARG A 203 8.37 -2.13 11.90
N ARG A 204 9.42 -2.66 11.27
CA ARG A 204 10.65 -1.92 10.99
C ARG A 204 10.49 -0.86 9.90
N TYR A 205 9.88 -1.21 8.77
CA TYR A 205 9.79 -0.30 7.62
C TYR A 205 8.57 0.62 7.66
N PHE A 206 7.47 0.20 8.32
CA PHE A 206 6.20 0.92 8.30
C PHE A 206 5.68 1.28 9.70
N GLY A 207 6.39 0.89 10.75
CA GLY A 207 5.96 1.12 12.13
C GLY A 207 4.69 0.36 12.50
N ILE A 208 4.22 -0.60 11.69
CA ILE A 208 2.95 -1.30 11.93
C ILE A 208 3.19 -2.41 12.94
N GLN A 209 2.60 -2.27 14.12
CA GLN A 209 2.68 -3.28 15.17
C GLN A 209 1.53 -4.28 15.02
N LEU A 210 1.87 -5.55 14.85
CA LEU A 210 0.91 -6.65 14.75
C LEU A 210 0.85 -7.42 16.07
N HIS A 211 -0.35 -7.54 16.62
CA HIS A 211 -0.65 -8.33 17.82
C HIS A 211 -0.99 -9.76 17.41
N SER A 212 -0.48 -10.74 18.16
CA SER A 212 -0.68 -12.16 17.87
C SER A 212 -1.92 -12.70 18.58
N TYR A 213 -2.73 -13.46 17.86
CA TYR A 213 -3.93 -14.18 18.31
C TYR A 213 -3.87 -15.59 17.71
N GLY A 214 -3.18 -16.51 18.38
CA GLY A 214 -2.86 -17.83 17.80
C GLY A 214 -2.01 -17.70 16.54
N TYR A 215 -2.47 -18.27 15.43
CA TYR A 215 -1.82 -18.18 14.11
C TYR A 215 -2.13 -16.90 13.33
N ASP A 216 -3.02 -16.05 13.86
CA ASP A 216 -3.38 -14.78 13.25
C ASP A 216 -2.61 -13.62 13.90
N HIS A 217 -1.97 -12.77 13.09
CA HIS A 217 -1.35 -11.54 13.56
C HIS A 217 -2.08 -10.34 12.96
N MET A 218 -2.60 -9.44 13.79
CA MET A 218 -3.44 -8.34 13.35
C MET A 218 -2.95 -6.98 13.86
N GLY A 219 -3.05 -5.96 13.03
CA GLY A 219 -2.75 -4.58 13.42
C GLY A 219 -3.58 -3.57 12.65
N SER A 220 -3.94 -2.49 13.34
CA SER A 220 -4.61 -1.36 12.72
C SER A 220 -3.59 -0.44 12.04
N ILE A 221 -3.96 0.06 10.86
CA ILE A 221 -3.17 1.01 10.10
C ILE A 221 -3.84 2.37 10.20
N ASN A 222 -3.16 3.32 10.83
CA ASN A 222 -3.63 4.71 10.90
C ASN A 222 -3.45 5.45 9.56
N LEU A 223 -4.00 6.65 9.45
CA LEU A 223 -3.97 7.44 8.21
C LEU A 223 -2.54 7.69 7.69
N ARG A 224 -1.61 8.05 8.59
CA ARG A 224 -0.21 8.33 8.22
C ARG A 224 0.45 7.10 7.62
N ARG A 225 0.29 5.94 8.25
CA ARG A 225 0.82 4.67 7.73
C ARG A 225 0.14 4.24 6.44
N ALA A 226 -1.17 4.47 6.29
CA ALA A 226 -1.89 4.16 5.06
C ALA A 226 -1.37 4.99 3.87
N LEU A 227 -1.04 6.27 4.08
CA LEU A 227 -0.40 7.11 3.06
C LEU A 227 0.97 6.56 2.67
N THR A 228 1.78 6.24 3.67
CA THR A 228 3.09 5.67 3.47
C THR A 228 3.03 4.36 2.66
N LEU A 229 2.07 3.48 2.94
CA LEU A 229 1.86 2.27 2.14
C LEU A 229 1.39 2.55 0.71
N LEU A 230 0.63 3.64 0.48
CA LEU A 230 0.23 4.06 -0.86
C LEU A 230 1.41 4.64 -1.65
N GLU A 231 2.21 5.49 -1.01
CA GLU A 231 3.44 6.08 -1.58
C GLU A 231 4.44 5.00 -1.98
N ASP A 232 4.67 4.02 -1.10
CA ASP A 232 5.55 2.89 -1.38
C ASP A 232 4.92 1.86 -2.34
N GLY A 233 3.68 2.09 -2.78
CA GLY A 233 2.98 1.25 -3.75
C GLY A 233 2.66 -0.16 -3.26
N ILE A 234 2.52 -0.35 -1.93
CA ILE A 234 2.35 -1.66 -1.27
C ILE A 234 0.87 -2.08 -1.23
N ILE A 235 -0.05 -1.13 -1.33
CA ILE A 235 -1.49 -1.42 -1.33
C ILE A 235 -1.86 -2.21 -2.60
N PRO A 236 -2.49 -3.39 -2.45
CA PRO A 236 -2.94 -4.22 -3.57
C PRO A 236 -3.84 -3.46 -4.53
N LEU A 237 -3.72 -3.74 -5.83
CA LEU A 237 -4.49 -3.11 -6.90
C LEU A 237 -6.00 -3.20 -6.61
N ARG A 238 -6.49 -4.35 -6.17
CA ARG A 238 -7.91 -4.58 -5.78
C ARG A 238 -8.44 -3.70 -4.64
N HIS A 239 -7.55 -3.13 -3.83
CA HIS A 239 -7.91 -2.31 -2.66
C HIS A 239 -7.52 -0.85 -2.82
N ARG A 240 -6.61 -0.54 -3.75
CA ARG A 240 -6.01 0.77 -3.98
C ARG A 240 -7.03 1.90 -4.06
N ASP A 241 -8.04 1.79 -4.93
CA ASP A 241 -9.06 2.84 -5.09
C ASP A 241 -9.86 3.09 -3.80
N LYS A 242 -10.21 2.02 -3.09
CA LYS A 242 -10.96 2.13 -1.83
C LYS A 242 -10.11 2.75 -0.73
N VAL A 243 -8.83 2.38 -0.63
CA VAL A 243 -7.90 2.96 0.34
C VAL A 243 -7.69 4.45 0.02
N VAL A 244 -7.41 4.80 -1.24
CA VAL A 244 -7.29 6.19 -1.70
C VAL A 244 -8.52 6.99 -1.32
N LYS A 245 -9.72 6.51 -1.65
CA LYS A 245 -10.98 7.18 -1.29
C LYS A 245 -11.10 7.43 0.21
N ARG A 246 -10.78 6.44 1.05
CA ARG A 246 -10.84 6.57 2.52
C ARG A 246 -9.79 7.53 3.06
N VAL A 247 -8.57 7.46 2.56
CA VAL A 247 -7.50 8.40 2.90
C VAL A 247 -7.98 9.82 2.59
N MET A 248 -8.49 10.06 1.38
CA MET A 248 -9.02 11.36 0.98
C MET A 248 -10.18 11.84 1.84
N LEU A 249 -11.13 10.97 2.19
CA LEU A 249 -12.22 11.31 3.11
C LEU A 249 -11.70 11.68 4.51
N ALA A 250 -10.70 10.96 5.01
CA ALA A 250 -10.07 11.26 6.30
C ALA A 250 -9.32 12.61 6.26
N PHE A 251 -8.62 12.91 5.15
CA PHE A 251 -8.00 14.21 4.91
C PHE A 251 -9.02 15.34 4.91
N ARG A 252 -10.14 15.17 4.19
CA ARG A 252 -11.22 16.17 4.08
C ARG A 252 -12.02 16.40 5.36
N ARG A 253 -12.04 15.46 6.31
CA ARG A 253 -12.82 15.61 7.56
C ARG A 253 -11.94 16.04 8.75
N LYS A 254 -10.78 15.40 8.90
CA LYS A 254 -9.83 15.38 10.05
C LYS A 254 -8.66 16.36 10.12
N GLY A 255 -8.01 16.59 8.98
CA GLY A 255 -6.57 16.87 8.95
C GLY A 255 -6.19 18.35 9.05
N LEU A 256 -4.92 18.63 9.41
CA LEU A 256 -4.32 19.97 9.26
C LEU A 256 -4.58 20.55 7.85
N PRO A 257 -4.52 19.78 6.75
CA PRO A 257 -4.85 20.30 5.41
C PRO A 257 -6.29 20.80 5.25
N TRP A 258 -7.29 20.14 5.86
CA TRP A 258 -8.68 20.62 5.81
C TRP A 258 -8.89 21.85 6.69
N ILE A 259 -8.27 21.86 7.89
CA ILE A 259 -8.27 23.04 8.76
C ILE A 259 -7.63 24.21 8.01
N LEU A 260 -6.50 23.97 7.34
CA LEU A 260 -5.80 24.97 6.55
C LEU A 260 -6.65 25.48 5.38
N LEU A 261 -7.30 24.59 4.63
CA LEU A 261 -8.25 24.96 3.56
C LEU A 261 -9.38 25.86 4.09
N GLN A 262 -10.07 25.44 5.15
CA GLN A 262 -11.20 26.20 5.71
C GLN A 262 -10.76 27.56 6.25
N LEU A 263 -9.59 27.63 6.90
CA LEU A 263 -9.01 28.88 7.38
C LEU A 263 -8.61 29.78 6.20
N ALA A 264 -8.02 29.22 5.14
CA ALA A 264 -7.62 29.98 3.96
C ALA A 264 -8.81 30.50 3.17
N ASP A 265 -9.86 29.71 3.00
CA ASP A 265 -11.09 30.14 2.34
C ASP A 265 -11.80 31.26 3.11
N SER A 266 -11.81 31.16 4.45
CA SER A 266 -12.55 32.08 5.32
C SER A 266 -11.79 33.37 5.64
N PHE A 267 -10.48 33.28 5.88
CA PHE A 267 -9.68 34.42 6.36
C PHE A 267 -8.68 34.93 5.33
N ARG A 268 -8.30 34.12 4.33
CA ARG A 268 -7.29 34.47 3.31
C ARG A 268 -6.01 35.00 3.98
N ASP A 269 -5.66 36.25 3.75
CA ASP A 269 -4.50 36.93 4.31
C ASP A 269 -4.83 37.76 5.57
N ARG A 270 -6.04 37.64 6.13
CA ARG A 270 -6.49 38.42 7.29
C ARG A 270 -6.09 37.77 8.61
N TRP A 271 -5.94 38.60 9.64
CA TRP A 271 -5.74 38.15 11.01
C TRP A 271 -7.05 37.60 11.60
N PHE A 272 -6.96 36.52 12.36
CA PHE A 272 -8.10 35.89 13.02
C PHE A 272 -7.75 35.36 14.41
N THR A 273 -8.75 35.26 15.28
CA THR A 273 -8.63 34.70 16.62
C THR A 273 -8.97 33.21 16.64
N ALA A 274 -8.52 32.50 17.69
CA ALA A 274 -8.95 31.11 17.93
C ALA A 274 -10.47 30.97 18.08
N ARG A 275 -11.18 32.03 18.50
CA ARG A 275 -12.65 32.03 18.63
C ARG A 275 -13.34 32.13 17.27
N GLU A 276 -12.80 32.92 16.35
CA GLU A 276 -13.32 33.01 14.97
C GLU A 276 -13.02 31.73 14.20
N ALA A 277 -11.80 31.19 14.32
CA ALA A 277 -11.45 29.89 13.77
C ALA A 277 -12.36 28.77 14.34
N SER A 278 -12.72 28.83 15.62
CA SER A 278 -13.66 27.88 16.24
C SER A 278 -15.04 27.90 15.62
N LYS A 279 -15.55 29.07 15.20
CA LYS A 279 -16.82 29.18 14.47
C LYS A 279 -16.73 28.58 13.07
N VAL A 280 -15.67 28.92 12.32
CA VAL A 280 -15.43 28.42 10.95
C VAL A 280 -15.28 26.89 10.94
N LEU A 281 -14.52 26.35 11.89
CA LEU A 281 -14.21 24.91 11.94
C LEU A 281 -15.33 24.08 12.58
N GLY A 282 -16.35 24.70 13.20
CA GLY A 282 -17.41 24.00 13.93
C GLY A 282 -16.90 23.17 15.12
N LYS A 283 -15.77 23.56 15.73
CA LYS A 283 -15.10 22.79 16.80
C LYS A 283 -14.93 23.63 18.06
N ARG A 284 -14.83 22.97 19.23
CA ARG A 284 -14.55 23.64 20.51
C ARG A 284 -13.24 24.42 20.47
N CYS A 285 -13.23 25.61 21.06
CA CYS A 285 -12.10 26.55 21.00
C CYS A 285 -10.77 25.95 21.51
N ASN A 286 -10.79 25.10 22.55
CA ASN A 286 -9.58 24.45 23.08
C ASN A 286 -8.91 23.53 22.06
N HIS A 287 -9.70 22.70 21.37
CA HIS A 287 -9.18 21.83 20.32
C HIS A 287 -8.64 22.63 19.12
N VAL A 288 -9.28 23.75 18.79
CA VAL A 288 -8.79 24.65 17.73
C VAL A 288 -7.46 25.30 18.12
N ARG A 289 -7.28 25.70 19.39
CA ARG A 289 -5.99 26.25 19.86
C ARG A 289 -4.84 25.26 19.69
N GLU A 290 -5.04 23.99 20.03
CA GLU A 290 -4.01 22.95 19.82
C GLU A 290 -3.64 22.81 18.34
N LYS A 291 -4.63 22.85 17.45
CA LYS A 291 -4.39 22.77 15.99
C LYS A 291 -3.72 24.00 15.43
N LEU A 292 -4.08 25.19 15.91
CA LEU A 292 -3.44 26.45 15.51
C LEU A 292 -1.99 26.53 16.00
N ALA A 293 -1.70 26.06 17.22
CA ALA A 293 -0.33 25.97 17.73
C ALA A 293 0.52 25.04 16.87
N LYS A 294 -0.02 23.88 16.48
CA LYS A 294 0.69 22.96 15.58
C LYS A 294 0.92 23.54 14.18
N LEU A 295 -0.06 24.24 13.62
CA LEU A 295 0.10 24.94 12.33
C LEU A 295 1.14 26.09 12.42
N GLU A 296 1.26 26.74 13.57
CA GLU A 296 2.30 27.73 13.85
C GLU A 296 3.69 27.09 13.95
N GLU A 297 3.83 25.96 14.68
CA GLU A 297 5.08 25.18 14.76
C GLU A 297 5.56 24.72 13.37
N GLU A 298 4.64 24.37 12.48
CA GLU A 298 4.93 23.97 11.10
C GLU A 298 5.18 25.17 10.15
N GLY A 299 5.15 26.41 10.66
CA GLY A 299 5.39 27.64 9.89
C GLY A 299 4.27 28.02 8.91
N LEU A 300 3.08 27.44 9.08
CA LEU A 300 1.90 27.72 8.26
C LEU A 300 1.07 28.89 8.81
N LEU A 301 1.25 29.22 10.08
CA LEU A 301 0.67 30.41 10.70
C LEU A 301 1.76 31.27 11.34
N THR A 302 1.59 32.59 11.22
CA THR A 302 2.27 33.57 12.07
C THR A 302 1.31 34.05 13.14
N SER A 303 1.80 34.28 14.36
CA SER A 303 0.95 34.77 15.45
C SER A 303 1.51 36.00 16.15
N ILE A 304 0.62 36.82 16.70
CA ILE A 304 0.94 37.98 17.51
C ILE A 304 0.11 37.94 18.79
N LYS A 305 0.70 38.33 19.91
CA LYS A 305 -0.01 38.54 21.17
C LYS A 305 -0.54 39.97 21.22
N CYS A 306 -1.87 40.13 21.22
CA CYS A 306 -2.53 41.42 21.31
C CYS A 306 -3.19 41.60 22.67
N LYS A 307 -3.01 42.79 23.26
CA LYS A 307 -3.75 43.23 24.45
C LYS A 307 -5.07 43.81 24.00
N PHE A 308 -6.18 43.18 24.37
CA PHE A 308 -7.51 43.77 24.15
C PHE A 308 -7.95 44.46 25.45
N SER A 309 -7.87 45.79 25.49
CA SER A 309 -8.45 46.57 26.59
C SER A 309 -9.97 46.65 26.41
N LEU A 310 -10.69 45.72 27.02
CA LEU A 310 -12.05 45.99 27.45
C LEU A 310 -11.94 46.56 28.86
N ASN A 311 -12.67 47.63 29.17
CA ASN A 311 -12.68 48.40 30.42
C ASN A 311 -13.07 47.60 31.69
N ARG A 312 -12.59 46.37 31.85
CA ARG A 312 -12.75 45.50 33.03
C ARG A 312 -11.38 45.06 33.52
N LYS A 313 -11.23 44.94 34.84
CA LYS A 313 -9.97 44.60 35.53
C LYS A 313 -9.34 43.33 34.92
N GLY A 314 -8.09 43.49 34.44
CA GLY A 314 -7.29 42.45 33.79
C GLY A 314 -7.41 42.48 32.27
N THR A 315 -6.36 42.95 31.58
CA THR A 315 -6.33 42.98 30.10
C THR A 315 -6.09 41.56 29.57
N PRO A 316 -7.06 40.87 28.96
CA PRO A 316 -6.81 39.54 28.41
C PRO A 316 -5.87 39.66 27.20
N ILE A 317 -4.66 39.11 27.33
CA ILE A 317 -3.76 38.92 26.19
C ILE A 317 -4.34 37.81 25.33
N ARG A 318 -4.71 38.13 24.08
CA ARG A 318 -5.23 37.17 23.10
C ARG A 318 -4.24 37.01 21.96
N ARG A 319 -4.01 35.77 21.55
CA ARG A 319 -3.20 35.45 20.38
C ARG A 319 -4.07 35.53 19.13
N ILE A 320 -3.65 36.32 18.15
CA ILE A 320 -4.21 36.35 16.80
C ILE A 320 -3.25 35.67 15.84
N TYR A 321 -3.79 35.06 14.79
CA TYR A 321 -3.06 34.26 13.81
C TYR A 321 -3.31 34.81 12.42
N ARG A 322 -2.35 34.65 11.53
CA ARG A 322 -2.43 34.96 10.09
C ARG A 322 -1.79 33.83 9.31
N LEU A 323 -2.38 33.48 8.17
CA LEU A 323 -1.82 32.51 7.25
C LEU A 323 -0.57 33.07 6.56
N THR A 324 0.48 32.25 6.48
CA THR A 324 1.68 32.60 5.71
C THR A 324 1.42 32.47 4.21
N GLU A 325 2.28 33.08 3.39
CA GLU A 325 2.20 32.93 1.94
C GLU A 325 2.34 31.45 1.52
N ARG A 326 3.24 30.71 2.18
CA ARG A 326 3.38 29.26 2.06
C ARG A 326 2.05 28.56 2.31
N ALA A 327 1.37 28.89 3.41
CA ALA A 327 0.09 28.30 3.78
C ALA A 327 -1.02 28.58 2.76
N MET A 328 -1.05 29.78 2.18
CA MET A 328 -2.00 30.15 1.12
C MET A 328 -1.73 29.42 -0.20
N GLN A 329 -0.46 29.27 -0.59
CA GLN A 329 -0.08 28.48 -1.78
C GLN A 329 -0.51 27.02 -1.62
N ILE A 330 -0.28 26.45 -0.43
CA ILE A 330 -0.69 25.09 -0.10
C ILE A 330 -2.22 24.96 -0.15
N ALA A 331 -2.95 25.89 0.44
CA ALA A 331 -4.41 25.87 0.41
C ALA A 331 -4.96 25.95 -1.04
N ARG A 332 -4.36 26.78 -1.90
CA ARG A 332 -4.72 26.87 -3.33
C ARG A 332 -4.45 25.57 -4.08
N LEU A 333 -3.32 24.92 -3.81
CA LEU A 333 -3.02 23.60 -4.35
C LEU A 333 -4.08 22.59 -3.88
N LEU A 334 -4.38 22.57 -2.58
CA LEU A 334 -5.39 21.69 -1.99
C LEU A 334 -6.80 21.92 -2.57
N SER A 335 -7.18 23.17 -2.87
CA SER A 335 -8.48 23.53 -3.45
C SER A 335 -8.58 23.23 -4.95
N SER A 336 -7.44 23.21 -5.66
CA SER A 336 -7.37 22.92 -7.09
C SER A 336 -7.52 21.43 -7.42
N PHE A 337 -7.48 20.55 -6.42
CA PHE A 337 -7.77 19.14 -6.62
C PHE A 337 -9.28 18.92 -6.77
N PRO A 338 -9.76 18.40 -7.92
CA PRO A 338 -11.19 18.17 -8.12
C PRO A 338 -11.77 17.13 -7.14
N PRO A 339 -13.09 16.85 -7.14
CA PRO A 339 -13.60 15.57 -6.66
C PRO A 339 -12.96 14.45 -7.47
N LEU A 340 -11.85 13.94 -6.96
CA LEU A 340 -10.93 13.09 -7.71
C LEU A 340 -11.40 11.64 -7.75
N ASN A 341 -11.96 11.27 -8.90
CA ASN A 341 -12.27 9.89 -9.25
C ASN A 341 -11.08 9.16 -9.92
N THR A 342 -9.89 9.77 -9.99
CA THR A 342 -8.76 9.22 -10.77
C THR A 342 -7.42 9.21 -10.01
N PHE A 343 -6.71 8.09 -10.13
CA PHE A 343 -5.47 7.74 -9.42
C PHE A 343 -4.27 8.65 -9.78
N SER A 344 -4.20 9.18 -11.01
CA SER A 344 -3.08 10.00 -11.50
C SER A 344 -2.92 11.34 -10.77
N LEU A 345 -4.00 11.85 -10.19
CA LEU A 345 -4.02 13.10 -9.43
C LEU A 345 -3.73 12.87 -7.94
N PHE A 346 -3.85 11.62 -7.47
CA PHE A 346 -3.49 11.23 -6.12
C PHE A 346 -1.97 11.11 -5.93
N GLU A 347 -1.19 10.69 -6.94
CA GLU A 347 0.28 10.74 -6.88
C GLU A 347 0.81 12.17 -6.73
N LYS A 348 0.23 13.14 -7.46
CA LYS A 348 0.55 14.57 -7.30
C LYS A 348 0.14 15.11 -5.93
N PHE A 349 -0.98 14.65 -5.39
CA PHE A 349 -1.43 14.98 -4.03
C PHE A 349 -0.52 14.36 -2.95
N LEU A 350 -0.10 13.10 -3.10
CA LEU A 350 0.83 12.42 -2.20
C LEU A 350 2.19 13.12 -2.18
N LEU A 351 2.75 13.44 -3.35
CA LEU A 351 3.99 14.22 -3.49
C LEU A 351 3.88 15.60 -2.84
N ALA A 352 2.75 16.28 -2.97
CA ALA A 352 2.52 17.54 -2.29
C ALA A 352 2.44 17.35 -0.77
N VAL A 353 1.77 16.29 -0.27
CA VAL A 353 1.59 16.02 1.15
C VAL A 353 2.86 15.49 1.84
N THR A 354 3.68 14.69 1.16
CA THR A 354 4.97 14.23 1.68
C THR A 354 5.98 15.36 1.77
N PHE A 355 5.97 16.28 0.80
CA PHE A 355 6.74 17.54 0.86
C PHE A 355 6.24 18.51 1.94
N LEU A 356 5.02 18.31 2.47
CA LEU A 356 4.42 19.13 3.52
C LEU A 356 4.58 18.58 4.94
N LEU A 357 4.88 17.28 5.08
CA LEU A 357 4.96 16.57 6.36
C LEU A 357 6.35 15.98 6.66
N GLY A 358 7.28 16.05 5.70
CA GLY A 358 8.73 15.97 5.93
C GLY A 358 9.27 17.36 6.19
#